data_AF-A0A946XHM9-F1
#
_entry.id   AF-A0A946XHM9-F1
#
_cell.length_a   1.000
_cell.length_b   1.000
_cell.length_c   1.000
_cell.angle_alpha   90.00
_cell.angle_beta   90.00
_cell.angle_gamma   90.00
#
_symmetry.space_group_name_H-M   'P 1'
#
loop_
_entity.id
_entity.type
_entity.pdbx_description
1 polymer ?
#
loop_
_entity_poly.entity_id
_entity_poly.type
_entity_poly.pdbx_seq_one_letter_code
_entity_poly.pdbx_strand_id
1 'polypeptide(L)'
;MSKALQQSLYWLLVSAVLFGVQYLYHPNLNLMIIGWVLSLLLTALTAWSGSRISKPAIPIKLLLVSTIASLMNSQALDVAYSITSAPLGNRFDFAVEVLGFACLFLVVSLIGRRFSGPKH
;
A
#
# COMPACT_ATOMS: atom_id res chain seq x y z
N MET A 1 8.64 -12.31 -22.97
CA MET A 1 8.93 -12.03 -21.53
C MET A 1 8.13 -13.02 -20.68
N SER A 2 8.73 -13.70 -19.69
CA SER A 2 8.01 -14.68 -18.88
C SER A 2 7.03 -13.98 -17.92
N LYS A 3 5.90 -14.63 -17.59
CA LYS A 3 4.92 -14.09 -16.61
C LYS A 3 5.57 -13.83 -15.25
N ALA A 4 6.53 -14.66 -14.85
CA ALA A 4 7.29 -14.48 -13.63
C ALA A 4 8.13 -13.18 -13.65
N LEU A 5 8.78 -12.88 -14.78
CA LEU A 5 9.55 -11.64 -14.93
C LEU A 5 8.64 -10.39 -14.90
N GLN A 6 7.47 -10.45 -15.54
CA GLN A 6 6.47 -9.36 -15.47
C GLN A 6 5.99 -9.11 -14.04
N GLN A 7 5.73 -10.18 -13.28
CA GLN A 7 5.32 -10.11 -11.88
C GLN A 7 6.42 -9.48 -11.01
N SER A 8 7.68 -9.91 -11.18
CA SER A 8 8.82 -9.35 -10.44
C SER A 8 9.03 -7.86 -10.76
N LEU A 9 8.97 -7.48 -12.03
CA LEU A 9 9.08 -6.08 -12.45
C LEU A 9 7.96 -5.22 -11.87
N TYR A 10 6.73 -5.74 -11.85
CA TYR A 10 5.60 -5.05 -11.23
C TYR A 10 5.86 -4.78 -9.74
N TRP A 11 6.28 -5.78 -8.97
CA TRP A 11 6.57 -5.60 -7.54
C TRP A 11 7.76 -4.67 -7.29
N LEU A 12 8.78 -4.69 -8.15
CA LEU A 12 9.88 -3.73 -8.09
C LEU A 12 9.40 -2.30 -8.33
N LEU A 13 8.54 -2.08 -9.33
CA LEU A 13 7.96 -0.76 -9.60
C LEU A 13 7.08 -0.28 -8.46
N VAL A 14 6.21 -1.14 -7.91
CA VAL A 14 5.40 -0.81 -6.73
C VAL A 14 6.29 -0.42 -5.56
N SER A 15 7.33 -1.21 -5.29
CA SER A 15 8.29 -0.93 -4.22
C SER A 15 8.99 0.42 -4.40
N ALA A 16 9.43 0.74 -5.62
CA ALA A 16 10.06 2.02 -5.94
C ALA A 16 9.11 3.21 -5.79
N VAL A 17 7.86 3.08 -6.23
CA VAL A 17 6.82 4.11 -6.07
C VAL A 17 6.53 4.33 -4.59
N LEU A 18 6.31 3.26 -3.82
CA LEU A 18 6.07 3.35 -2.39
C LEU A 18 7.27 3.99 -1.67
N PHE A 19 8.50 3.62 -2.04
CA PHE A 19 9.69 4.22 -1.48
C PHE A 19 9.75 5.73 -1.76
N GLY A 20 9.49 6.14 -3.00
CA GLY A 20 9.44 7.56 -3.39
C GLY A 20 8.35 8.34 -2.66
N VAL A 21 7.16 7.77 -2.50
CA VAL A 21 6.07 8.38 -1.72
C VAL A 21 6.51 8.58 -0.27
N GLN A 22 7.13 7.57 0.35
CA GLN A 22 7.55 7.62 1.75
C GLN A 22 8.72 8.58 1.97
N TYR A 23 9.62 8.69 0.99
CA TYR A 23 10.73 9.67 1.01
C TYR A 23 10.21 11.11 1.03
N LEU A 24 9.15 11.41 0.27
CA LEU A 24 8.51 12.73 0.25
C LEU A 24 7.64 12.97 1.50
N TYR A 25 7.15 11.88 2.11
CA TYR A 25 6.20 11.94 3.22
C TYR A 25 6.87 12.12 4.59
N HIS A 26 8.01 11.45 4.81
CA HIS A 26 8.64 11.43 6.13
C HIS A 26 9.93 12.26 6.17
N PRO A 27 10.13 13.08 7.21
CA PRO A 27 11.34 13.89 7.37
C PRO A 27 12.57 13.09 7.85
N ASN A 28 12.38 11.83 8.27
CA ASN A 28 13.42 10.99 8.86
C ASN A 28 13.50 9.64 8.13
N LEU A 29 14.73 9.21 7.82
CA LEU A 29 15.01 7.92 7.18
C LEU A 29 14.45 6.72 7.94
N ASN A 30 14.46 6.75 9.28
CA ASN A 30 13.91 5.65 10.08
C ASN A 30 12.39 5.49 9.86
N LEU A 31 11.65 6.60 9.92
CA LEU A 31 10.21 6.61 9.63
C LEU A 31 9.91 6.25 8.19
N MET A 32 10.72 6.76 7.24
CA MET A 32 10.60 6.43 5.82
C MET A 32 10.68 4.92 5.59
N ILE A 33 11.67 4.25 6.19
CA ILE A 33 11.85 2.80 6.05
C ILE A 33 10.66 2.06 6.68
N ILE A 34 10.22 2.46 7.87
CA ILE A 34 9.08 1.84 8.54
C ILE A 34 7.80 2.01 7.71
N GLY A 35 7.50 3.24 7.26
CA GLY A 35 6.34 3.54 6.41
C GLY A 35 6.37 2.80 5.09
N TRP A 36 7.56 2.66 4.48
CA TRP A 36 7.76 1.89 3.25
C TRP A 36 7.46 0.40 3.45
N VAL A 37 8.00 -0.20 4.50
CA VAL A 37 7.74 -1.62 4.83
C VAL A 37 6.26 -1.84 5.14
N LEU A 38 5.64 -0.97 5.94
CA LEU A 38 4.21 -1.05 6.26
C LEU A 38 3.34 -0.95 4.99
N SER A 39 3.61 0.04 4.15
CA SER A 39 2.88 0.24 2.89
C SER A 39 3.04 -0.95 1.94
N LEU A 40 4.24 -1.52 1.85
CA LEU A 40 4.50 -2.71 1.04
C LEU A 40 3.72 -3.92 1.54
N LEU A 41 3.74 -4.18 2.85
CA LEU A 41 3.02 -5.29 3.46
C LEU A 41 1.51 -5.15 3.28
N LEU A 42 0.96 -3.96 3.49
CA LEU A 42 -0.47 -3.68 3.31
C LEU A 42 -0.89 -3.75 1.84
N THR A 43 -0.03 -3.33 0.92
CA THR A 43 -0.25 -3.49 -0.53
C THR A 43 -0.28 -4.97 -0.91
N ALA A 44 0.66 -5.78 -0.39
CA ALA A 44 0.68 -7.22 -0.61
C ALA A 44 -0.57 -7.90 -0.04
N LEU A 45 -1.00 -7.51 1.16
CA LEU A 45 -2.20 -8.02 1.79
C LEU A 45 -3.47 -7.65 1.02
N THR A 46 -3.56 -6.42 0.52
CA THR A 46 -4.68 -5.93 -0.29
C THR A 46 -4.75 -6.69 -1.62
N ALA A 47 -3.62 -6.89 -2.29
CA ALA A 47 -3.52 -7.67 -3.51
C ALA A 47 -3.89 -9.15 -3.28
N TRP A 48 -3.42 -9.75 -2.18
CA TRP A 48 -3.76 -11.11 -1.78
C TRP A 48 -5.26 -11.27 -1.48
N SER A 49 -5.85 -10.35 -0.71
CA SER A 49 -7.28 -10.32 -0.43
C SER A 49 -8.10 -10.20 -1.71
N GLY A 50 -7.66 -9.34 -2.64
CA GLY A 50 -8.21 -9.21 -3.98
C GLY A 50 -8.28 -10.52 -4.77
N SER A 51 -7.27 -11.38 -4.62
CA SER A 51 -7.22 -12.70 -5.29
C SER A 51 -8.25 -13.70 -4.75
N ARG A 52 -8.74 -13.51 -3.52
CA ARG A 52 -9.71 -14.40 -2.86
C ARG A 52 -11.17 -13.98 -3.08
N ILE A 53 -11.40 -12.81 -3.67
CA ILE A 53 -12.74 -12.25 -3.86
C ILE A 53 -13.38 -12.76 -5.16
N SER A 54 -14.65 -13.18 -5.06
CA SER A 54 -15.47 -13.61 -6.21
C SER A 54 -15.69 -12.50 -7.24
N LYS A 55 -15.67 -12.86 -8.54
CA LYS A 55 -15.69 -11.94 -9.68
C LYS A 55 -16.71 -10.79 -9.63
N PRO A 56 -18.01 -11.00 -9.29
CA PRO A 56 -18.99 -9.92 -9.34
C PRO A 56 -18.85 -8.88 -8.21
N ALA A 57 -18.21 -9.22 -7.09
CA ALA A 57 -18.10 -8.33 -5.93
C ALA A 57 -16.71 -7.67 -5.78
N ILE A 58 -15.82 -7.86 -6.77
CA ILE A 58 -14.43 -7.39 -6.74
C ILE A 58 -14.30 -5.90 -6.44
N PRO A 59 -14.90 -4.97 -7.21
CA PRO A 59 -14.55 -3.56 -7.07
C PRO A 59 -14.95 -3.00 -5.70
N ILE A 60 -16.14 -3.36 -5.21
CA ILE A 60 -16.66 -2.90 -3.92
C ILE A 60 -15.85 -3.50 -2.77
N LYS A 61 -15.59 -4.81 -2.78
CA LYS A 61 -14.83 -5.46 -1.71
C LYS A 61 -13.37 -5.04 -1.70
N LEU A 62 -12.76 -4.83 -2.87
CA LEU A 62 -11.37 -4.36 -2.96
C LEU A 62 -11.25 -2.92 -2.48
N LEU A 63 -12.24 -2.06 -2.76
CA LEU A 63 -12.29 -0.70 -2.23
C LEU A 63 -12.38 -0.70 -0.71
N LEU A 64 -13.23 -1.53 -0.14
CA LEU A 64 -13.36 -1.68 1.31
C LEU A 64 -12.05 -2.18 1.95
N VAL A 65 -11.43 -3.20 1.37
CA VAL A 65 -10.13 -3.72 1.86
C VAL A 65 -9.03 -2.67 1.75
N SER A 66 -8.97 -1.90 0.65
CA SER A 66 -7.98 -0.83 0.46
C SER A 66 -8.18 0.31 1.47
N THR A 67 -9.44 0.63 1.79
CA THR A 67 -9.79 1.63 2.80
C THR A 67 -9.38 1.18 4.20
N ILE A 68 -9.67 -0.08 4.57
CA ILE A 68 -9.24 -0.65 5.85
C ILE A 68 -7.72 -0.71 5.94
N ALA A 69 -7.05 -1.16 4.88
CA ALA A 69 -5.59 -1.17 4.83
C ALA A 69 -5.01 0.24 5.01
N SER A 70 -5.65 1.26 4.44
CA SER A 70 -5.25 2.65 4.64
C SER A 70 -5.45 3.15 6.07
N LEU A 71 -6.56 2.78 6.72
CA LEU A 71 -6.79 3.09 8.14
C LEU A 71 -5.72 2.41 9.03
N MET A 72 -5.41 1.16 8.74
CA MET A 72 -4.34 0.43 9.43
C MET A 72 -2.97 1.06 9.19
N ASN A 73 -2.69 1.55 7.98
CA ASN A 73 -1.45 2.28 7.67
C ASN A 73 -1.31 3.52 8.55
N SER A 74 -2.37 4.34 8.66
CA SER A 74 -2.34 5.54 9.49
C SER A 74 -2.13 5.23 10.96
N GLN A 75 -2.82 4.22 11.49
CA GLN A 75 -2.65 3.82 12.89
C GLN A 75 -1.26 3.23 13.17
N ALA A 76 -0.73 2.42 12.25
CA ALA A 76 0.61 1.88 12.37
C ALA A 76 1.67 2.99 12.31
N LEU A 77 1.45 4.02 11.50
CA LEU A 77 2.29 5.21 11.47
C LEU A 77 2.20 5.97 12.80
N ASP A 78 1.02 6.18 13.39
CA ASP A 78 0.88 6.80 14.72
C ASP A 78 1.76 6.10 15.77
N VAL A 79 1.78 4.77 15.76
CA VAL A 79 2.63 3.97 16.63
C VAL A 79 4.12 4.13 16.25
N ALA A 80 4.46 4.15 14.97
CA ALA A 80 5.84 4.37 14.53
C ALA A 80 6.37 5.75 14.95
N TYR A 81 5.55 6.79 14.82
CA TYR A 81 5.88 8.15 15.28
C TYR A 81 6.06 8.22 16.80
N SER A 82 5.21 7.52 17.57
CA SER A 82 5.35 7.49 19.04
C SER A 82 6.60 6.75 19.50
N ILE A 83 6.92 5.60 18.90
CA ILE A 83 8.12 4.82 19.23
C ILE A 83 9.40 5.57 18.85
N THR A 84 9.41 6.23 17.69
CA THR A 84 10.60 6.94 17.19
C THR A 84 10.75 8.35 17.76
N SER A 85 9.79 8.81 18.58
CA SER A 85 9.75 10.17 19.12
C SER A 85 9.97 11.26 18.06
N ALA A 86 9.51 10.99 16.84
CA ALA A 86 9.82 11.81 15.69
C ALA A 86 8.84 12.98 15.56
N PRO A 87 9.30 14.17 15.11
CA PRO A 87 8.40 15.27 14.82
C PRO A 87 7.45 14.88 13.69
N LEU A 88 6.18 15.30 13.81
CA LEU A 88 5.13 14.97 12.85
C LEU A 88 5.50 15.36 11.41
N GLY A 89 6.30 16.42 11.21
CA GLY A 89 6.85 16.78 9.90
C GLY A 89 5.76 17.11 8.85
N ASN A 90 5.91 16.57 7.64
CA ASN A 90 5.01 16.76 6.49
C ASN A 90 3.74 15.89 6.52
N ARG A 91 3.33 15.41 7.70
CA ARG A 91 2.20 14.50 7.80
C ARG A 91 0.92 15.18 7.32
N PHE A 92 0.17 14.49 6.46
CA PHE A 92 -1.12 14.98 6.01
C PHE A 92 -2.15 14.85 7.11
N ASP A 93 -3.24 15.61 6.99
CA ASP A 93 -4.41 15.40 7.83
C ASP A 93 -4.94 13.97 7.65
N PHE A 94 -5.47 13.39 8.72
CA PHE A 94 -5.89 11.99 8.80
C PHE A 94 -6.81 11.58 7.65
N ALA A 95 -7.80 12.43 7.33
CA ALA A 95 -8.74 12.16 6.23
C ALA A 95 -8.03 12.10 4.87
N VAL A 96 -7.06 12.98 4.62
CA VAL A 96 -6.30 13.03 3.36
C VAL A 96 -5.34 11.85 3.26
N GLU A 97 -4.67 11.51 4.37
CA GLU A 97 -3.78 10.34 4.44
C GLU A 97 -4.56 9.06 4.10
N VAL A 98 -5.72 8.87 4.73
CA VAL A 98 -6.55 7.68 4.50
C VAL A 98 -7.08 7.62 3.06
N LEU A 99 -7.52 8.74 2.49
CA LEU A 99 -8.01 8.74 1.11
C LEU A 99 -6.87 8.50 0.11
N GLY A 100 -5.70 9.10 0.33
CA GLY A 100 -4.53 8.96 -0.53
C GLY A 100 -4.00 7.53 -0.56
N PHE A 101 -3.76 6.93 0.60
CA PHE A 101 -3.26 5.55 0.69
C PHE A 101 -4.32 4.52 0.28
N ALA A 102 -5.60 4.74 0.57
CA ALA A 102 -6.66 3.86 0.05
C ALA A 102 -6.70 3.85 -1.48
N CYS A 103 -6.58 5.02 -2.10
CA CYS A 103 -6.49 5.14 -3.56
C CYS A 103 -5.24 4.43 -4.10
N LEU A 104 -4.08 4.66 -3.48
CA LEU A 104 -2.82 4.04 -3.86
C LEU A 104 -2.91 2.50 -3.80
N PHE A 105 -3.36 1.94 -2.68
CA PHE A 105 -3.50 0.50 -2.49
C PHE A 105 -4.52 -0.12 -3.46
N LEU A 106 -5.61 0.59 -3.75
CA LEU A 106 -6.62 0.18 -4.72
C LEU A 106 -6.05 0.12 -6.13
N VAL A 107 -5.41 1.20 -6.59
CA VAL A 107 -4.85 1.31 -7.94
C VAL A 107 -3.79 0.24 -8.16
N VAL A 108 -2.87 0.12 -7.21
CA VAL A 108 -1.82 -0.90 -7.25
C VAL A 108 -2.46 -2.29 -7.30
N SER A 109 -3.38 -2.61 -6.41
CA SER A 109 -4.04 -3.92 -6.40
C SER A 109 -4.81 -4.23 -7.69
N LEU A 110 -5.48 -3.25 -8.31
CA LEU A 110 -6.15 -3.42 -9.60
C LEU A 110 -5.16 -3.69 -10.74
N ILE A 111 -4.03 -2.99 -10.76
CA ILE A 111 -2.97 -3.19 -11.77
C ILE A 111 -2.31 -4.56 -11.56
N GLY A 112 -1.97 -4.93 -10.33
CA GLY A 112 -1.32 -6.20 -9.98
C GLY A 112 -2.13 -7.43 -10.38
N ARG A 113 -3.46 -7.32 -10.40
CA ARG A 113 -4.35 -8.39 -10.90
C ARG A 113 -4.23 -8.66 -12.39
N ARG A 114 -3.75 -7.70 -13.20
CA ARG A 114 -3.50 -7.92 -14.63
C ARG A 114 -2.30 -8.82 -14.87
N PHE A 115 -1.34 -8.81 -13.94
CA PHE A 115 -0.13 -9.63 -13.99
C PHE A 115 -0.26 -10.93 -13.21
N SER A 116 -1.03 -10.90 -12.12
CA SER A 116 -1.46 -12.05 -11.33
C SER A 116 -2.77 -12.61 -11.89
N GLY A 117 -2.72 -13.25 -13.06
CA GLY A 117 -3.90 -13.93 -13.63
C GLY A 117 -4.54 -14.92 -12.65
N PRO A 118 -5.82 -15.28 -12.82
CA PRO A 118 -6.53 -16.14 -11.89
C PRO A 118 -5.77 -17.46 -11.72
N LYS A 119 -5.38 -17.76 -10.47
CA LYS A 119 -5.05 -19.11 -10.06
C LYS A 119 -6.38 -19.86 -9.99
N HIS A 120 -6.72 -20.55 -11.07
CA HIS A 120 -7.68 -21.63 -11.01
C HIS A 120 -7.13 -22.73 -10.10
#